data_AF-B9NP61-F1
#
_entry.id   AF-B9NP61-F1
#
_cell.length_a   1.000
_cell.length_b   1.000
_cell.length_c   1.000
_cell.angle_alpha   90.00
_cell.angle_beta   90.00
_cell.angle_gamma   90.00
#
_symmetry.space_group_name_H-M   'P 1'
#
loop_
_entity.id
_entity.type
_entity.pdbx_description
1 polymer ?
#
loop_
_entity_poly.entity_id
_entity_poly.type
_entity_poly.pdbx_seq_one_letter_code
_entity_poly.pdbx_strand_id
1 'polypeptide(L)'
;MTLRPPRFENAPAAHFDFEPFRVAAHGELESFPLVEPGVCLNPVCSRRFVQTRSWQLYCCDACRRMDEAEMRRVGQKAAPALLAWRMGKYEKEDDDLRALSRAGRNYASRLMSEWYSDRLARASERGGK
;
A
#
# COMPACT_ATOMS: atom_id res chain seq x y z
N MET A 1 -1.62 -28.28 -27.48
CA MET A 1 -0.75 -27.09 -27.33
C MET A 1 -0.60 -26.81 -25.85
N THR A 2 0.52 -27.19 -25.25
CA THR A 2 0.83 -26.86 -23.85
C THR A 2 1.37 -25.43 -23.82
N LEU A 3 0.59 -24.51 -23.24
CA LEU A 3 1.03 -23.14 -23.01
C LEU A 3 2.21 -23.18 -22.05
N ARG A 4 3.39 -22.80 -22.55
CA ARG A 4 4.59 -22.62 -21.74
C ARG A 4 4.27 -21.61 -20.63
N PRO A 5 4.47 -21.93 -19.35
CA PRO A 5 4.23 -20.97 -18.28
C PRO A 5 5.09 -19.72 -18.52
N PRO A 6 4.55 -18.52 -18.27
CA PRO A 6 5.26 -17.27 -18.55
C PRO A 6 6.58 -17.26 -17.77
N ARG A 7 7.68 -16.99 -18.48
CA ARG A 7 9.08 -17.10 -18.02
C ARG A 7 9.44 -16.23 -16.79
N PHE A 8 8.48 -15.45 -16.28
CA PHE A 8 8.67 -14.46 -15.21
C PHE A 8 7.72 -14.64 -14.02
N GLU A 9 7.00 -15.77 -13.94
CA GLU A 9 6.03 -16.02 -12.85
C GLU A 9 6.67 -15.93 -11.45
N ASN A 10 7.98 -16.14 -11.34
CA ASN A 10 8.78 -16.00 -10.11
C ASN A 10 9.94 -15.01 -10.23
N ALA A 11 9.90 -14.05 -11.18
CA ALA A 11 10.95 -13.05 -11.27
C ALA A 11 10.99 -12.24 -9.96
N PRO A 12 12.17 -12.08 -9.32
CA PRO A 12 12.27 -11.29 -8.10
C PRO A 12 11.80 -9.86 -8.38
N ALA A 13 11.04 -9.30 -7.44
CA ALA A 13 10.61 -7.91 -7.52
C ALA A 13 11.84 -7.01 -7.68
N ALA A 14 11.72 -5.96 -8.49
CA ALA A 14 12.78 -4.97 -8.65
C ALA A 14 13.22 -4.46 -7.27
N HIS A 15 14.51 -4.61 -6.97
CA HIS A 15 15.09 -4.15 -5.72
C HIS A 15 15.51 -2.69 -5.87
N PHE A 16 14.95 -1.83 -5.03
CA PHE A 16 15.33 -0.44 -4.91
C PHE A 16 15.83 -0.23 -3.49
N ASP A 17 17.06 0.25 -3.34
CA ASP A 17 17.64 0.65 -2.05
C ASP A 17 17.02 1.96 -1.58
N PHE A 18 15.73 1.91 -1.26
CA PHE A 18 14.99 3.03 -0.70
C PHE A 18 14.56 2.69 0.71
N GLU A 19 14.72 3.66 1.62
CA GLU A 19 14.37 3.47 3.01
C GLU A 19 12.86 3.16 3.17
N PRO A 20 12.47 2.15 3.98
CA PRO A 20 11.07 1.86 4.21
C PRO A 20 10.33 3.07 4.81
N PHE A 21 9.10 3.33 4.36
CA PHE A 21 8.30 4.48 4.81
C PHE A 21 8.20 4.60 6.34
N ARG A 22 8.09 3.48 7.06
CA ARG A 22 8.02 3.47 8.54
C ARG A 22 9.28 4.00 9.23
N VAL A 23 10.43 3.95 8.55
CA VAL A 23 11.71 4.46 9.07
C VAL A 23 11.82 5.93 8.69
N ALA A 24 11.58 6.26 7.42
CA ALA A 24 11.63 7.62 6.91
C ALA A 24 10.63 8.58 7.60
N ALA A 25 9.43 8.09 7.95
CA ALA A 25 8.36 8.85 8.59
C ALA A 25 8.17 8.45 10.07
N HIS A 26 9.25 8.07 10.76
CA HIS A 26 9.18 7.54 12.13
C HIS A 26 8.51 8.51 13.10
N GLY A 27 8.94 9.79 13.13
CA GLY A 27 8.42 10.78 14.07
C GLY A 27 6.95 11.13 13.80
N GLU A 28 6.56 11.16 12.53
CA GLU A 28 5.18 11.39 12.11
C GLU A 28 4.29 10.21 12.50
N LEU A 29 4.76 8.98 12.34
CA LEU A 29 4.00 7.77 12.70
C LEU A 29 3.93 7.55 14.22
N GLU A 30 4.89 8.06 14.98
CA GLU A 30 4.81 8.09 16.45
C GLU A 30 3.75 9.10 16.91
N SER A 31 3.68 10.27 16.25
CA SER A 31 2.72 11.32 16.58
C SER A 31 1.30 11.02 16.07
N PHE A 32 1.20 10.39 14.90
CA PHE A 32 -0.06 10.05 14.23
C PHE A 32 0.03 8.63 13.67
N PRO A 33 -0.21 7.61 14.51
CA PRO A 33 -0.11 6.23 14.07
C PRO A 33 -1.25 5.89 13.11
N LEU A 34 -0.99 4.99 12.15
CA LEU A 34 -1.99 4.55 11.17
C LEU A 34 -3.18 3.82 11.81
N VAL A 35 -3.00 3.31 13.03
CA VAL A 35 -4.00 2.66 13.86
C VAL A 35 -3.64 2.90 15.34
N GLU A 36 -4.63 2.92 16.23
CA GLU A 36 -4.39 3.03 17.68
C GLU A 36 -3.33 2.01 18.16
N PRO A 37 -2.35 2.40 18.99
CA PRO A 37 -1.41 1.46 19.59
C PRO A 37 -2.12 0.30 20.30
N GLY A 38 -1.67 -0.92 20.05
CA GLY A 38 -2.31 -2.12 20.56
C GLY A 38 -3.52 -2.59 19.74
N VAL A 39 -3.87 -1.96 18.62
CA VAL A 39 -4.87 -2.48 17.66
C VAL A 39 -4.17 -3.04 16.43
N CYS A 40 -4.57 -4.24 15.99
CA CYS A 40 -3.95 -4.90 14.85
C CYS A 40 -4.17 -4.12 13.55
N LEU A 41 -3.10 -3.76 12.84
CA LEU A 41 -3.17 -2.99 11.60
C LEU A 41 -3.87 -3.74 10.45
N ASN A 42 -3.93 -5.08 10.48
CA ASN A 42 -4.68 -5.85 9.50
C ASN A 42 -6.19 -5.56 9.68
N PRO A 43 -6.86 -4.92 8.71
CA PRO A 43 -8.23 -4.43 8.86
C PRO A 43 -9.25 -5.58 9.02
N VAL A 44 -8.93 -6.77 8.52
CA VAL A 44 -9.75 -7.99 8.71
C VAL A 44 -9.70 -8.46 10.17
N CYS A 45 -8.59 -8.20 10.86
CA CYS A 45 -8.37 -8.63 12.22
C CYS A 45 -8.81 -7.56 13.23
N SER A 46 -8.25 -6.34 13.14
CA SER A 46 -8.57 -5.15 13.95
C SER A 46 -8.67 -5.38 15.48
N ARG A 47 -8.18 -6.51 15.99
CA ARG A 47 -8.28 -6.86 17.42
C ARG A 47 -7.32 -6.05 18.25
N ARG A 48 -7.72 -5.78 19.50
CA ARG A 48 -6.79 -5.31 20.53
C ARG A 48 -5.81 -6.42 20.93
N PHE A 49 -4.57 -6.04 21.23
CA PHE A 49 -3.50 -6.89 21.72
C PHE A 49 -2.53 -6.09 22.60
N VAL A 50 -1.85 -6.78 23.52
CA VAL A 50 -0.82 -6.16 24.36
C VAL A 50 0.47 -6.09 23.54
N GLN A 51 0.93 -4.88 23.26
CA GLN A 51 2.22 -4.66 22.60
C GLN A 51 3.35 -5.04 23.55
N THR A 52 4.31 -5.84 23.06
CA THR A 52 5.59 -6.09 23.76
C THR A 52 6.68 -5.15 23.28
N ARG A 53 6.50 -4.48 22.13
CA ARG A 53 7.43 -3.53 21.54
C ARG A 53 6.66 -2.32 21.02
N SER A 54 7.23 -1.12 21.14
CA SER A 54 6.60 0.14 20.71
C SER A 54 6.25 0.17 19.22
N TRP A 55 7.06 -0.49 18.38
CA TRP A 55 6.86 -0.57 16.93
C TRP A 55 5.96 -1.72 16.48
N GLN A 56 5.38 -2.50 17.40
CA GLN A 56 4.58 -3.66 17.04
C GLN A 56 3.21 -3.25 16.49
N LEU A 57 2.98 -3.50 15.20
CA LEU A 57 1.74 -3.15 14.49
C LEU A 57 0.71 -4.28 14.39
N TYR A 58 1.14 -5.53 14.62
CA TYR A 58 0.31 -6.72 14.40
C TYR A 58 0.26 -7.60 15.64
N CYS A 59 -0.91 -8.22 15.88
CA CYS A 59 -1.09 -9.17 16.98
C CYS A 59 -0.37 -10.51 16.76
N CYS A 60 -0.05 -10.87 15.51
CA CYS A 60 0.65 -12.09 15.14
C CYS A 60 1.27 -12.00 13.73
N ASP A 61 2.19 -12.93 13.42
CA ASP A 61 2.84 -13.00 12.10
C ASP A 61 1.87 -13.30 10.96
N ALA A 62 0.80 -14.05 11.20
CA ALA A 62 -0.20 -14.33 10.17
C ALA A 62 -0.88 -13.04 9.70
N CYS A 63 -1.26 -12.16 10.64
CA CYS A 63 -1.83 -10.86 10.30
C CYS A 63 -0.85 -9.96 9.56
N ARG A 64 0.43 -9.96 9.97
CA ARG A 64 1.49 -9.24 9.26
C ARG A 64 1.61 -9.69 7.80
N ARG A 65 1.70 -11.00 7.56
CA ARG A 65 1.83 -11.57 6.21
C ARG A 65 0.62 -11.27 5.34
N MET A 66 -0.59 -11.31 5.91
CA MET A 66 -1.81 -10.96 5.20
C MET A 66 -1.81 -9.51 4.74
N ASP A 67 -1.47 -8.57 5.64
CA ASP A 67 -1.43 -7.15 5.31
C ASP A 67 -0.30 -6.84 4.32
N GLU A 68 0.90 -7.41 4.50
CA GLU A 68 2.01 -7.29 3.53
C GLU A 68 1.61 -7.78 2.12
N ALA A 69 0.82 -8.86 2.02
CA ALA A 69 0.32 -9.36 0.75
C ALA A 69 -0.76 -8.44 0.13
N GLU A 70 -1.56 -7.77 0.94
CA GLU A 70 -2.48 -6.72 0.49
C GLU A 70 -1.71 -5.50 -0.04
N MET A 71 -0.77 -4.98 0.74
CA MET A 71 0.10 -3.85 0.39
C MET A 71 0.84 -4.09 -0.93
N ARG A 72 1.38 -5.31 -1.13
CA ARG A 72 2.04 -5.69 -2.39
C ARG A 72 1.09 -5.63 -3.58
N ARG A 73 -0.14 -6.13 -3.43
CA ARG A 73 -1.15 -6.13 -4.50
C ARG A 73 -1.58 -4.71 -4.86
N VAL A 74 -1.77 -3.84 -3.86
CA VAL A 74 -2.08 -2.42 -4.11
C VAL A 74 -0.90 -1.72 -4.79
N GLY A 75 0.32 -1.93 -4.30
CA GLY A 75 1.54 -1.38 -4.90
C GLY A 75 1.71 -1.79 -6.36
N GLN A 76 1.44 -3.06 -6.69
CA GLN A 76 1.48 -3.56 -8.07
C GLN A 76 0.45 -2.86 -8.98
N LYS A 77 -0.76 -2.58 -8.48
CA LYS A 77 -1.77 -1.80 -9.23
C LYS A 77 -1.38 -0.34 -9.39
N ALA A 78 -0.79 0.27 -8.36
CA ALA A 78 -0.40 1.68 -8.35
C ALA A 78 0.82 1.98 -9.22
N ALA A 79 1.77 1.06 -9.30
CA ALA A 79 3.08 1.26 -9.94
C ALA A 79 3.04 1.90 -11.33
N PRO A 80 2.28 1.40 -12.34
CA PRO A 80 2.26 2.01 -13.66
C PRO A 80 1.68 3.43 -13.65
N ALA A 81 0.66 3.68 -12.82
CA ALA A 81 0.04 5.00 -12.70
C ALA A 81 0.98 6.03 -12.05
N LEU A 82 1.74 5.61 -11.02
CA LEU A 82 2.76 6.43 -10.39
C LEU A 82 3.90 6.75 -11.34
N LEU A 83 4.33 5.79 -12.17
CA LEU A 83 5.36 6.01 -13.19
C LEU A 83 4.87 6.99 -14.26
N ALA A 84 3.67 6.77 -14.81
CA ALA A 84 3.04 7.67 -15.79
C ALA A 84 2.94 9.11 -15.25
N TRP A 85 2.47 9.26 -14.01
CA TRP A 85 2.42 10.57 -13.36
C TRP A 85 3.81 11.20 -13.19
N ARG A 86 4.80 10.41 -12.76
CA ARG A 86 6.17 10.91 -12.56
C ARG A 86 6.80 11.37 -13.88
N MET A 87 6.59 10.65 -14.98
CA MET A 87 7.15 10.97 -16.29
C MET A 87 6.70 12.36 -16.78
N GLY A 88 5.39 12.66 -16.71
CA GLY A 88 4.87 13.95 -17.16
C GLY A 88 4.61 14.97 -16.05
N LYS A 89 5.24 14.84 -14.85
CA LYS A 89 4.96 15.72 -13.70
C LYS A 89 5.25 17.20 -14.00
N TYR A 90 6.29 17.46 -14.78
CA TYR A 90 6.77 18.79 -15.12
C TYR A 90 6.78 19.06 -16.62
N GLU A 91 6.14 18.20 -17.41
CA GLU A 91 6.07 18.33 -18.86
C GLU A 91 5.23 19.55 -19.27
N LYS A 92 5.66 20.26 -20.31
CA LYS A 92 5.04 21.51 -20.77
C LYS A 92 4.66 21.49 -22.26
N GLU A 93 5.39 20.75 -23.08
CA GLU A 93 5.34 20.80 -24.53
C GLU A 93 4.61 19.59 -25.13
N ASP A 94 4.85 18.39 -24.58
CA ASP A 94 4.23 17.16 -25.07
C ASP A 94 2.81 16.98 -24.49
N ASP A 95 1.79 17.22 -25.33
CA ASP A 95 0.38 17.07 -24.97
C ASP A 95 0.00 15.64 -24.56
N ASP A 96 0.54 14.63 -25.24
CA ASP A 96 0.22 13.22 -25.01
C ASP A 96 0.83 12.75 -23.69
N LEU A 97 2.08 13.13 -23.40
CA LEU A 97 2.73 12.82 -22.12
C LEU A 97 2.02 13.52 -20.95
N ARG A 98 1.52 14.75 -21.13
CA ARG A 98 0.70 15.44 -20.13
C ARG A 98 -0.63 14.73 -19.91
N ALA A 99 -1.30 14.27 -20.98
CA ALA A 99 -2.54 13.52 -20.88
C ALA A 99 -2.34 12.20 -20.12
N LEU A 100 -1.27 11.45 -20.43
CA LEU A 100 -0.90 10.23 -19.73
C LEU A 100 -0.59 10.48 -18.24
N SER A 101 0.15 11.54 -17.93
CA SER A 101 0.46 11.95 -16.54
C SER A 101 -0.81 12.28 -15.75
N ARG A 102 -1.76 13.01 -16.35
CA ARG A 102 -3.06 13.30 -15.73
C ARG A 102 -3.86 12.02 -15.48
N ALA A 103 -3.88 11.09 -16.44
CA ALA A 103 -4.55 9.79 -16.27
C ALA A 103 -3.92 8.99 -15.13
N GLY A 104 -2.58 8.93 -15.06
CA GLY A 104 -1.84 8.27 -13.98
C GLY A 104 -2.15 8.87 -12.60
N ARG A 105 -2.10 10.20 -12.47
CA ARG A 105 -2.45 10.90 -11.23
C ARG A 105 -3.89 10.61 -10.80
N ASN A 106 -4.85 10.71 -11.72
CA ASN A 106 -6.27 10.48 -11.44
C ASN A 106 -6.52 9.04 -10.98
N TYR A 107 -5.89 8.07 -11.65
CA TYR A 107 -5.98 6.66 -11.26
C TYR A 107 -5.40 6.42 -9.87
N ALA A 108 -4.19 6.91 -9.60
CA ALA A 108 -3.52 6.72 -8.31
C ALA A 108 -4.35 7.34 -7.17
N SER A 109 -4.88 8.55 -7.35
CA SER A 109 -5.77 9.18 -6.37
C SER A 109 -7.03 8.35 -6.13
N ARG A 110 -7.70 7.87 -7.18
CA ARG A 110 -8.89 7.04 -7.03
C ARG A 110 -8.59 5.72 -6.31
N LEU A 111 -7.50 5.04 -6.69
CA LEU A 111 -7.07 3.80 -6.05
C LEU A 111 -6.83 4.00 -4.55
N MET A 112 -6.14 5.07 -4.15
CA MET A 112 -5.90 5.38 -2.75
C MET A 112 -7.21 5.63 -1.98
N SER A 113 -8.14 6.39 -2.55
CA SER A 113 -9.44 6.68 -1.93
C SER A 113 -10.31 5.43 -1.76
N GLU A 114 -10.40 4.58 -2.80
CA GLU A 114 -11.17 3.33 -2.75
C GLU A 114 -10.56 2.35 -1.75
N TRP A 115 -9.24 2.19 -1.76
CA TRP A 115 -8.54 1.29 -0.84
C TRP A 115 -8.66 1.76 0.61
N TYR A 116 -8.50 3.07 0.87
CA TYR A 116 -8.67 3.62 2.22
C TYR A 116 -10.10 3.42 2.73
N SER A 117 -11.11 3.71 1.91
CA SER A 117 -12.52 3.50 2.24
C SER A 117 -12.83 2.03 2.56
N ASP A 118 -12.31 1.10 1.75
CA ASP A 118 -12.47 -0.34 1.98
C ASP A 118 -11.82 -0.79 3.30
N ARG A 119 -10.63 -0.27 3.64
CA ARG A 119 -9.99 -0.57 4.92
C ARG A 119 -10.80 -0.07 6.11
N LEU A 120 -11.34 1.16 6.02
CA LEU A 120 -12.22 1.71 7.05
C LEU A 120 -13.49 0.87 7.23
N ALA A 121 -14.12 0.45 6.13
CA ALA A 121 -15.31 -0.39 6.17
C ALA A 121 -15.03 -1.72 6.90
N ARG A 122 -13.98 -2.45 6.50
CA ARG A 122 -13.59 -3.72 7.13
C ARG A 122 -13.23 -3.58 8.62
N ALA A 123 -12.60 -2.47 9.01
CA ALA A 123 -12.31 -2.19 10.41
C ALA A 123 -13.60 -1.92 11.22
N SER A 124 -14.55 -1.17 10.64
CA SER A 124 -15.80 -0.79 11.31
C SER A 124 -16.75 -1.97 11.54
N GLU A 125 -16.84 -2.93 10.61
CA GLU A 125 -17.67 -4.14 10.72
C GLU A 125 -17.31 -5.02 11.92
N ARG A 126 -16.13 -4.81 12.52
CA ARG A 126 -15.66 -5.53 13.71
C ARG A 126 -15.69 -4.72 15.00
N GLY A 127 -15.73 -3.39 14.93
CA GLY A 127 -15.89 -2.52 16.09
C GLY A 127 -17.32 -2.46 16.65
N GLY A 128 -18.29 -3.05 15.93
CA GLY A 128 -19.71 -3.11 16.31
C GLY A 128 -20.15 -4.39 17.03
N LYS A 129 -19.26 -5.10 17.73
CA LYS A 129 -19.61 -6.25 18.57
C LYS A 129 -19.03 -6.14 19.97
#